data_AF-A0A0S8AXT7-F1
#
_entry.id   AF-A0A0S8AXT7-F1
#
_cell.length_a   1.000
_cell.length_b   1.000
_cell.length_c   1.000
_cell.angle_alpha   90.00
_cell.angle_beta   90.00
_cell.angle_gamma   90.00
#
_symmetry.space_group_name_H-M   'P 1'
#
loop_
_entity.id
_entity.type
_entity.pdbx_description
1 polymer ?
#
loop_
_entity_poly.entity_id
_entity_poly.type
_entity_poly.pdbx_seq_one_letter_code
_entity_poly.pdbx_strand_id
1 'polypeptide(L)'
;MTGPTDGRQRLRLIWTVLLTIAISGLFFTMIRPFIVTVLMAAIASGLSYPMFARIRDSRLLRRVKDPRHSAAVVTILVVLIVIVLPLAALLGIVAEQAVSVSARVRPWLEQQLAQPDQLDALWERVPVLATLDPYKDRIMAKLGEFAASLGQFLVANLAVMTRGAVAFFFHLFIMLYAMFFFLLDGRKMLDSLHAMLPLDDADERRMIGKFLSVSRATLKGTLVIGIVQGVLAGGALWLAGIGQAVFWGTIMAVLSIIPGVGTALVWIPA
;
A
#
# COMPACT_ATOMS: atom_id res chain seq x y z
N MET A 1 56.15 0.30 -35.90
CA MET A 1 55.50 1.57 -36.29
C MET A 1 54.09 1.60 -35.74
N THR A 2 53.91 1.96 -34.46
CA THR A 2 52.59 2.17 -33.83
C THR A 2 52.25 3.65 -33.98
N GLY A 3 51.43 3.99 -34.97
CA GLY A 3 51.09 5.38 -35.28
C GLY A 3 50.33 6.08 -34.12
N PRO A 4 50.32 7.42 -34.10
CA PRO A 4 49.64 8.26 -33.10
C PRO A 4 48.09 8.15 -33.09
N THR A 5 47.54 7.13 -33.73
CA THR A 5 46.11 6.79 -33.82
C THR A 5 45.67 5.81 -32.73
N ASP A 6 46.57 4.95 -32.23
CA ASP A 6 46.24 3.88 -31.26
C ASP A 6 45.87 4.45 -29.87
N GLY A 7 46.58 5.48 -29.40
CA GLY A 7 46.29 6.15 -28.12
C GLY A 7 44.94 6.88 -28.10
N ARG A 8 44.58 7.56 -29.21
CA ARG A 8 43.27 8.23 -29.35
C ARG A 8 42.14 7.21 -29.47
N GLN A 9 42.37 6.07 -30.11
CA GLN A 9 41.39 5.00 -30.24
C GLN A 9 41.13 4.30 -28.91
N ARG A 10 42.17 4.00 -28.13
CA ARG A 10 42.04 3.47 -26.76
C ARG A 10 41.34 4.44 -25.82
N LEU A 11 41.69 5.73 -25.88
CA LEU A 11 41.02 6.76 -25.09
C LEU A 11 39.54 6.86 -25.45
N ARG A 12 39.18 6.86 -26.75
CA ARG A 12 37.79 6.83 -27.21
C ARG A 12 37.06 5.58 -26.72
N LEU A 13 37.67 4.41 -26.78
CA LEU A 13 37.04 3.15 -26.36
C LEU A 13 36.81 3.13 -24.85
N ILE A 14 37.77 3.60 -24.05
CA ILE A 14 37.62 3.75 -22.60
C ILE A 14 36.50 4.74 -22.28
N TRP A 15 36.46 5.90 -22.94
CA TRP A 15 35.39 6.89 -22.74
C TRP A 15 34.02 6.35 -23.13
N THR A 16 33.90 5.65 -24.26
CA THR A 16 32.62 5.05 -24.68
C THR A 16 32.16 4.00 -23.66
N VAL A 17 33.05 3.12 -23.20
CA VAL A 17 32.70 2.10 -22.18
C VAL A 17 32.29 2.76 -20.86
N LEU A 18 33.04 3.77 -20.39
CA LEU A 18 32.68 4.53 -19.19
C LEU A 18 31.32 5.19 -19.33
N LEU A 19 31.05 5.82 -20.47
CA LEU A 19 29.77 6.45 -20.77
C LEU A 19 28.64 5.43 -20.82
N THR A 20 28.86 4.27 -21.45
CA THR A 20 27.88 3.17 -21.49
C THR A 20 27.57 2.67 -20.08
N ILE A 21 28.59 2.41 -19.25
CA ILE A 21 28.40 1.96 -17.86
C ILE A 21 27.64 3.03 -17.05
N ALA A 22 27.99 4.32 -17.21
CA ALA A 22 27.31 5.42 -16.53
C ALA A 22 25.84 5.53 -16.94
N ILE A 23 25.54 5.47 -18.24
CA ILE A 23 24.16 5.51 -18.76
C ILE A 23 23.39 4.27 -18.30
N SER A 24 23.97 3.07 -18.38
CA SER A 24 23.35 1.83 -17.91
C SER A 24 23.08 1.86 -16.40
N GLY A 25 24.01 2.38 -15.60
CA GLY A 25 23.84 2.55 -14.15
C GLY A 25 22.73 3.55 -13.81
N LEU A 26 22.67 4.68 -14.52
CA LEU A 26 21.60 5.67 -14.36
C LEU A 26 20.24 5.08 -14.74
N PHE A 27 20.17 4.40 -15.89
CA PHE A 27 18.97 3.71 -16.35
C PHE A 27 18.47 2.68 -15.35
N PHE A 28 19.36 1.82 -14.83
CA PHE A 28 18.99 0.82 -13.83
C PHE A 28 18.46 1.48 -12.55
N THR A 29 19.09 2.57 -12.11
CA THR A 29 18.63 3.34 -10.94
C THR A 29 17.24 3.93 -11.16
N MET A 30 16.96 4.40 -12.38
CA MET A 30 15.67 4.97 -12.76
C MET A 30 14.57 3.90 -12.86
N ILE A 31 14.90 2.69 -13.33
CA ILE A 31 13.92 1.60 -13.50
C ILE A 31 13.71 0.75 -12.25
N ARG A 32 14.71 0.67 -11.38
CA ARG A 32 14.66 -0.09 -10.11
C ARG A 32 13.31 -0.01 -9.37
N PRO A 33 12.69 1.17 -9.13
CA PRO A 33 11.41 1.24 -8.42
C PRO A 33 10.25 0.55 -9.16
N PHE A 34 10.31 0.44 -10.49
CA PHE A 34 9.26 -0.17 -11.31
C PHE A 34 9.40 -1.69 -11.45
N ILE A 35 10.58 -2.26 -11.20
CA ILE A 35 10.80 -3.72 -11.29
C ILE A 35 9.81 -4.45 -10.38
N VAL A 36 9.66 -3.98 -9.14
CA VAL A 36 8.71 -4.57 -8.19
C VAL A 36 7.27 -4.43 -8.70
N THR A 37 6.90 -3.28 -9.26
CA THR A 37 5.56 -3.06 -9.82
C THR A 37 5.25 -3.99 -10.99
N VAL A 38 6.21 -4.18 -11.90
CA VAL A 38 6.08 -5.11 -13.02
C VAL A 38 6.00 -6.54 -12.52
N LEU A 39 6.79 -6.92 -11.50
CA LEU A 39 6.68 -8.23 -10.87
C LEU A 39 5.31 -8.45 -10.23
N MET A 40 4.77 -7.43 -9.54
CA MET A 40 3.41 -7.47 -8.99
C MET A 40 2.36 -7.61 -10.10
N ALA A 41 2.55 -6.96 -11.25
CA ALA A 41 1.69 -7.14 -12.41
C ALA A 41 1.75 -8.56 -12.96
N ALA A 42 2.92 -9.21 -12.98
CA ALA A 42 3.07 -10.60 -13.41
C ALA A 42 2.39 -11.58 -12.44
N ILE A 43 2.50 -11.32 -11.14
CA ILE A 43 1.79 -12.09 -10.11
C ILE A 43 0.28 -11.89 -10.26
N ALA A 44 -0.18 -10.63 -10.35
CA ALA A 44 -1.59 -10.29 -10.50
C ALA A 44 -2.19 -10.86 -11.79
N SER A 45 -1.46 -10.85 -12.90
CA SER A 45 -1.88 -11.48 -14.15
C SER A 45 -1.96 -13.00 -14.00
N GLY A 46 -0.97 -13.66 -13.40
CA GLY A 46 -1.01 -15.11 -13.13
C GLY A 46 -2.10 -15.54 -12.15
N LEU A 47 -2.47 -14.68 -11.20
CA LEU A 47 -3.58 -14.86 -10.27
C LEU A 47 -4.94 -14.72 -10.96
N SER A 48 -5.07 -13.72 -11.82
CA SER A 48 -6.31 -13.37 -12.53
C SER A 48 -6.47 -14.13 -13.86
N TYR A 49 -5.45 -14.82 -14.35
CA TYR A 49 -5.49 -15.64 -15.56
C TYR A 49 -6.69 -16.61 -15.65
N PRO A 50 -7.05 -17.39 -14.60
CA PRO A 50 -8.22 -18.25 -14.67
C PRO A 50 -9.55 -17.46 -14.80
N MET A 51 -9.59 -16.21 -14.37
CA MET A 51 -10.73 -15.31 -14.60
C MET A 51 -10.71 -14.79 -16.03
N PHE A 52 -9.55 -14.34 -16.52
CA PHE A 52 -9.35 -13.93 -17.90
C PHE A 52 -9.76 -15.01 -18.91
N ALA A 53 -9.33 -16.26 -18.71
CA ALA A 53 -9.70 -17.38 -19.56
C ALA A 53 -11.22 -17.62 -19.57
N ARG A 54 -11.88 -17.57 -18.40
CA ARG A 54 -13.35 -17.70 -18.31
C ARG A 54 -14.09 -16.57 -19.01
N ILE A 55 -13.61 -15.34 -18.89
CA ILE A 55 -14.20 -14.17 -19.55
C ILE A 55 -14.03 -14.29 -21.07
N ARG A 56 -12.81 -14.60 -21.52
CA ARG A 56 -12.48 -14.81 -22.95
C ARG A 56 -13.35 -15.89 -23.58
N ASP A 57 -13.53 -17.01 -22.90
CA ASP A 57 -14.27 -18.16 -23.43
C ASP A 57 -15.78 -18.06 -23.19
N SER A 58 -16.25 -16.99 -22.53
CA SER A 58 -17.66 -16.77 -22.22
C SER A 58 -18.51 -16.53 -23.48
N ARG A 59 -19.77 -16.94 -23.42
CA ARG A 59 -20.75 -16.76 -24.52
C ARG A 59 -20.96 -15.28 -24.89
N LEU A 60 -20.71 -14.36 -23.95
CA LEU A 60 -20.85 -12.91 -24.13
C LEU A 60 -19.82 -12.33 -25.11
N LEU A 61 -18.56 -12.81 -25.06
CA LEU A 61 -17.49 -12.32 -25.94
C LEU A 61 -17.33 -13.11 -27.24
N ARG A 62 -18.07 -14.21 -27.43
CA ARG A 62 -18.08 -14.97 -28.70
C ARG A 62 -18.50 -14.15 -29.92
N ARG A 63 -19.21 -13.03 -29.74
CA ARG A 63 -19.64 -12.12 -30.82
C ARG A 63 -18.65 -11.00 -31.13
N VAL A 64 -17.59 -10.85 -30.33
CA VAL A 64 -16.57 -9.82 -30.53
C VAL A 64 -15.49 -10.37 -31.46
N LYS A 65 -15.07 -9.56 -32.44
CA LYS A 65 -14.10 -9.94 -33.47
C LYS A 65 -12.73 -10.33 -32.87
N ASP A 66 -12.34 -9.70 -31.76
CA ASP A 66 -11.19 -10.09 -30.95
C ASP A 66 -11.55 -10.15 -29.45
N PRO A 67 -11.92 -11.34 -28.93
CA PRO A 67 -12.31 -11.49 -27.53
C PRO A 67 -11.13 -11.34 -26.56
N ARG A 68 -9.87 -11.37 -27.02
CA ARG A 68 -8.69 -11.34 -26.13
C ARG A 68 -8.49 -9.98 -25.50
N HIS A 69 -8.48 -8.91 -26.30
CA HIS A 69 -8.28 -7.55 -25.81
C HIS A 69 -9.42 -7.15 -24.86
N SER A 70 -10.66 -7.40 -25.25
CA SER A 70 -11.83 -7.11 -24.43
C SER A 70 -11.85 -7.92 -23.13
N ALA A 71 -11.51 -9.21 -23.17
CA ALA A 71 -11.41 -10.02 -21.95
C ALA A 71 -10.33 -9.50 -20.99
N ALA A 72 -9.20 -9.02 -21.52
CA ALA A 72 -8.13 -8.45 -20.71
C ALA A 72 -8.58 -7.15 -20.03
N VAL A 73 -9.22 -6.23 -20.77
CA VAL A 73 -9.77 -4.99 -20.20
C VAL A 73 -10.80 -5.29 -19.11
N VAL A 74 -11.73 -6.21 -19.35
CA VAL A 74 -12.73 -6.60 -18.35
C VAL A 74 -12.06 -7.22 -17.12
N THR A 75 -11.04 -8.07 -17.32
CA THR A 75 -10.29 -8.68 -16.21
C THR A 75 -9.60 -7.61 -15.36
N ILE A 76 -8.94 -6.64 -16.01
CA ILE A 76 -8.28 -5.51 -15.34
C ILE A 76 -9.30 -4.66 -14.59
N LEU A 77 -10.45 -4.38 -15.19
CA LEU A 77 -11.50 -3.61 -14.54
C LEU A 77 -12.04 -4.32 -13.30
N VAL A 78 -12.25 -5.64 -13.37
CA VAL A 78 -12.66 -6.42 -12.20
C VAL A 78 -11.59 -6.41 -11.12
N VAL A 79 -10.32 -6.61 -11.47
CA VAL A 79 -9.21 -6.52 -10.50
C VAL A 79 -9.11 -5.13 -9.88
N LEU A 80 -9.27 -4.08 -10.69
CA LEU A 80 -9.29 -2.69 -10.22
C LEU A 80 -10.43 -2.48 -9.22
N ILE A 81 -11.65 -2.94 -9.52
CA ILE A 81 -12.79 -2.82 -8.62
C ILE A 81 -12.54 -3.60 -7.32
N VAL A 82 -12.04 -4.84 -7.41
CA VAL A 82 -11.75 -5.69 -6.24
C VAL A 82 -10.70 -5.07 -5.33
N ILE A 83 -9.74 -4.29 -5.85
CA ILE A 83 -8.71 -3.62 -5.05
C ILE A 83 -9.17 -2.24 -4.56
N VAL A 84 -9.75 -1.42 -5.44
CA VAL A 84 -10.09 -0.02 -5.16
C VAL A 84 -11.35 0.08 -4.30
N LEU A 85 -12.36 -0.76 -4.52
CA LEU A 85 -13.64 -0.65 -3.80
C LEU A 85 -13.46 -0.88 -2.28
N PRO A 86 -12.78 -1.93 -1.80
CA PRO A 86 -12.54 -2.09 -0.37
C PRO A 86 -11.70 -0.94 0.19
N LEU A 87 -10.66 -0.51 -0.52
CA LEU A 87 -9.81 0.57 -0.07
C LEU A 87 -10.58 1.89 0.05
N ALA A 88 -11.41 2.22 -0.94
CA ALA A 88 -12.26 3.40 -0.93
C ALA A 88 -13.31 3.35 0.18
N ALA A 89 -13.92 2.18 0.42
CA ALA A 89 -14.86 1.99 1.53
C ALA A 89 -14.17 2.21 2.89
N LEU A 90 -12.99 1.63 3.10
CA LEU A 90 -12.22 1.81 4.34
C LEU A 90 -11.80 3.27 4.53
N LEU A 91 -11.30 3.92 3.48
CA LEU A 91 -10.94 5.36 3.53
C LEU A 91 -12.16 6.24 3.80
N GLY A 92 -13.33 5.92 3.24
CA GLY A 92 -14.58 6.62 3.51
C GLY A 92 -14.99 6.51 4.98
N ILE A 93 -14.98 5.30 5.54
CA ILE A 93 -15.28 5.05 6.96
C ILE A 93 -14.31 5.81 7.87
N VAL A 94 -13.01 5.74 7.56
CA VAL A 94 -11.95 6.44 8.32
C VAL A 94 -12.11 7.95 8.23
N ALA A 95 -12.42 8.49 7.04
CA ALA A 95 -12.62 9.93 6.84
C ALA A 95 -13.84 10.45 7.61
N GLU A 96 -14.98 9.75 7.52
CA GLU A 96 -16.19 10.09 8.27
C GLU A 96 -15.93 10.08 9.77
N GLN A 97 -15.25 9.04 10.25
CA GLN A 97 -14.90 8.91 11.67
C GLN A 97 -13.91 9.98 12.11
N ALA A 98 -12.89 10.32 11.32
CA ALA A 98 -11.95 11.41 11.60
C ALA A 98 -12.65 12.79 11.68
N VAL A 99 -13.60 13.05 10.79
CA VAL A 99 -14.44 14.27 10.85
C VAL A 99 -15.29 14.25 12.12
N SER A 100 -15.92 13.12 12.46
CA SER A 100 -16.74 13.02 13.67
C SER A 100 -15.93 13.20 14.96
N VAL A 101 -14.69 12.72 15.00
CA VAL A 101 -13.77 12.89 16.13
C VAL A 101 -13.35 14.34 16.24
N SER A 102 -12.87 14.94 15.16
CA SER A 102 -12.45 16.35 15.18
C SER A 102 -13.62 17.30 15.54
N ALA A 103 -14.83 17.03 15.05
CA ALA A 103 -16.04 17.78 15.35
C ALA A 103 -16.53 17.62 16.80
N ARG A 104 -16.17 16.55 17.51
CA ARG A 104 -16.48 16.35 18.93
C ARG A 104 -15.38 16.90 19.84
N VAL A 105 -14.13 16.78 19.41
CA VAL A 105 -12.95 17.19 20.17
C VAL A 105 -12.86 18.71 20.25
N ARG A 106 -13.12 19.45 19.15
CA ARG A 106 -13.08 20.93 19.17
C ARG A 106 -14.05 21.57 20.18
N PRO A 107 -15.37 21.32 20.13
CA PRO A 107 -16.30 21.89 21.10
C PRO A 107 -16.08 21.34 22.51
N TRP A 108 -15.63 20.10 22.68
CA TRP A 108 -15.22 19.60 23.99
C TRP A 108 -14.03 20.39 24.57
N LEU A 109 -13.02 20.69 23.75
CA LEU A 109 -11.88 21.52 24.14
C LEU A 109 -12.32 22.96 24.45
N GLU A 110 -13.13 23.57 23.60
CA GLU A 110 -13.61 24.94 23.76
C GLU A 110 -14.52 25.07 25.01
N GLN A 111 -15.38 24.08 25.27
CA GLN A 111 -16.27 24.06 26.42
C GLN A 111 -15.51 23.78 27.73
N GLN A 112 -14.46 22.96 27.71
CA GLN A 112 -13.58 22.77 28.87
C GLN A 112 -12.63 23.96 29.14
N LEU A 113 -12.18 24.67 28.09
CA LEU A 113 -11.39 25.88 28.24
C LEU A 113 -12.24 27.09 28.69
N ALA A 114 -13.54 27.09 28.39
CA ALA A 114 -14.48 28.17 28.74
C ALA A 114 -15.19 27.98 30.09
N GLN A 115 -15.25 26.76 30.65
CA GLN A 115 -15.85 26.47 31.97
C GLN A 115 -14.92 25.60 32.82
N PRO A 116 -14.03 26.19 33.63
CA PRO A 116 -13.13 25.46 34.53
C PRO A 116 -13.89 24.61 35.58
N ASP A 117 -15.08 25.05 35.97
CA ASP A 117 -15.84 24.52 37.11
C ASP A 117 -16.35 23.08 36.93
N GLN A 118 -16.57 22.61 35.69
CA GLN A 118 -17.01 21.23 35.44
C GLN A 118 -15.87 20.21 35.50
N LEU A 119 -14.63 20.67 35.25
CA LEU A 119 -13.44 19.85 35.45
C LEU A 119 -13.20 19.63 36.95
N ASP A 120 -13.42 20.65 37.78
CA ASP A 120 -13.26 20.53 39.23
C ASP A 120 -14.25 19.52 39.84
N ALA A 121 -15.50 19.49 39.37
CA ALA A 121 -16.49 18.51 39.82
C ALA A 121 -16.18 17.04 39.38
N LEU A 122 -15.44 16.86 38.28
CA LEU A 122 -14.95 15.55 37.81
C LEU A 122 -13.64 15.15 38.53
N TRP A 123 -12.77 16.12 38.83
CA TRP A 123 -11.56 15.96 39.65
C TRP A 123 -11.87 15.59 41.10
N GLU A 124 -12.94 16.16 41.69
CA GLU A 124 -13.40 15.86 43.05
C GLU A 124 -14.08 14.49 43.19
N ARG A 125 -14.70 13.97 42.11
CA ARG A 125 -15.45 12.70 42.15
C ARG A 125 -14.57 11.45 42.04
N VAL A 126 -13.31 11.61 41.65
CA VAL A 126 -12.38 10.49 41.48
C VAL A 126 -11.17 10.71 42.41
N PRO A 127 -11.04 9.96 43.52
CA PRO A 127 -10.04 10.24 44.55
C PRO A 127 -8.58 10.08 44.08
N VAL A 128 -8.33 9.30 43.01
CA VAL A 128 -7.01 9.17 42.37
C VAL A 128 -6.63 10.43 41.60
N LEU A 129 -7.63 11.13 41.08
CA LEU A 129 -7.47 12.32 40.27
C LEU A 129 -7.22 13.55 41.19
N ALA A 130 -7.84 13.65 42.37
CA ALA A 130 -7.54 14.71 43.35
C ALA A 130 -6.05 14.79 43.77
N THR A 131 -5.30 13.68 43.75
CA THR A 131 -3.84 13.66 43.99
C THR A 131 -3.00 14.32 42.88
N LEU A 132 -3.59 14.57 41.70
CA LEU A 132 -2.95 15.15 40.52
C LEU A 132 -3.29 16.63 40.32
N ASP A 133 -4.03 17.25 41.23
CA ASP A 133 -4.34 18.70 41.23
C ASP A 133 -3.12 19.60 40.94
N PRO A 134 -1.94 19.38 41.55
CA PRO A 134 -0.74 20.19 41.26
C PRO A 134 -0.24 20.06 39.81
N TYR A 135 -0.68 19.03 39.08
CA TYR A 135 -0.26 18.71 37.74
C TYR A 135 -1.35 18.99 36.69
N LYS A 136 -2.53 19.46 37.08
CA LYS A 136 -3.66 19.75 36.17
C LYS A 136 -3.26 20.68 35.03
N ASP A 137 -2.59 21.78 35.35
CA ASP A 137 -2.06 22.74 34.36
C ASP A 137 -1.01 22.09 33.45
N ARG A 138 -0.20 21.18 34.01
CA ARG A 138 0.85 20.47 33.28
C ARG A 138 0.27 19.41 32.32
N ILE A 139 -0.80 18.74 32.73
CA ILE A 139 -1.55 17.78 31.92
C ILE A 139 -2.26 18.51 30.77
N MET A 140 -2.93 19.63 31.06
CA MET A 140 -3.59 20.44 30.04
C MET A 140 -2.58 21.06 29.05
N ALA A 141 -1.45 21.56 29.54
CA ALA A 141 -0.36 22.02 28.69
C ALA A 141 0.21 20.89 27.81
N LYS A 142 0.38 19.67 28.36
CA LYS A 142 0.83 18.49 27.61
C LYS A 142 -0.18 18.02 26.57
N LEU A 143 -1.49 18.10 26.86
CA LEU A 143 -2.56 17.82 25.90
C LEU A 143 -2.60 18.86 24.77
N GLY A 144 -2.40 20.14 25.11
CA GLY A 144 -2.26 21.22 24.13
C GLY A 144 -1.04 21.04 23.24
N GLU A 145 0.12 20.73 23.83
CA GLU A 145 1.35 20.37 23.09
C GLU A 145 1.11 19.16 22.19
N PHE A 146 0.43 18.13 22.68
CA PHE A 146 0.12 16.92 21.90
C PHE A 146 -0.81 17.24 20.73
N ALA A 147 -1.89 17.98 20.95
CA ALA A 147 -2.80 18.41 19.89
C ALA A 147 -2.10 19.31 18.85
N ALA A 148 -1.26 20.25 19.29
CA ALA A 148 -0.46 21.10 18.42
C ALA A 148 0.57 20.28 17.62
N SER A 149 1.21 19.30 18.25
CA SER A 149 2.16 18.40 17.60
C SER A 149 1.49 17.50 16.55
N LEU A 150 0.27 17.02 16.81
CA LEU A 150 -0.54 16.28 15.85
C LEU A 150 -0.98 17.17 14.68
N GLY A 151 -1.38 18.41 14.97
CA GLY A 151 -1.72 19.39 13.93
C GLY A 151 -0.54 19.72 13.02
N GLN A 152 0.63 20.00 13.61
CA GLN A 152 1.87 20.22 12.86
C GLN A 152 2.32 18.97 12.11
N PHE A 153 2.19 17.78 12.71
CA PHE A 153 2.50 16.51 12.05
C PHE A 153 1.59 16.29 10.83
N LEU A 154 0.29 16.51 10.96
CA LEU A 154 -0.65 16.40 9.84
C LEU A 154 -0.28 17.39 8.72
N VAL A 155 -0.07 18.66 9.05
CA VAL A 155 0.27 19.69 8.06
C VAL A 155 1.62 19.42 7.39
N ALA A 156 2.65 19.04 8.16
CA ALA A 156 3.97 18.70 7.63
C ALA A 156 3.95 17.45 6.76
N ASN A 157 3.08 16.48 7.08
CA ASN A 157 2.97 15.24 6.33
C ASN A 157 1.93 15.28 5.20
N LEU A 158 1.09 16.32 5.07
CA LEU A 158 0.20 16.48 3.92
C LEU A 158 0.97 16.42 2.59
N ALA A 159 2.13 17.08 2.51
CA ALA A 159 2.98 17.04 1.31
C ALA A 159 3.59 15.66 1.05
N VAL A 160 3.85 14.87 2.10
CA VAL A 160 4.31 13.48 1.99
C VAL A 160 3.16 12.58 1.53
N MET A 161 1.97 12.78 2.07
CA MET A 161 0.77 12.01 1.75
C MET A 161 0.34 12.23 0.29
N THR A 162 0.36 13.47 -0.18
CA THR A 162 0.08 13.80 -1.59
C THR A 162 1.12 13.18 -2.53
N ARG A 163 2.42 13.26 -2.21
CA ARG A 163 3.47 12.58 -2.99
C ARG A 163 3.28 11.06 -3.01
N GLY A 164 2.92 10.47 -1.87
CA GLY A 164 2.61 9.05 -1.75
C GLY A 164 1.40 8.65 -2.60
N ALA A 165 0.34 9.46 -2.60
CA ALA A 165 -0.84 9.21 -3.43
C ALA A 165 -0.50 9.26 -4.93
N VAL A 166 0.23 10.27 -5.40
CA VAL A 166 0.66 10.36 -6.80
C VAL A 166 1.52 9.14 -7.18
N ALA A 167 2.50 8.78 -6.35
CA ALA A 167 3.33 7.60 -6.57
C ALA A 167 2.50 6.32 -6.62
N PHE A 168 1.54 6.15 -5.71
CA PHE A 168 0.62 5.02 -5.69
C PHE A 168 -0.16 4.90 -6.99
N PHE A 169 -0.80 5.98 -7.46
CA PHE A 169 -1.56 5.96 -8.72
C PHE A 169 -0.67 5.72 -9.93
N PHE A 170 0.57 6.23 -9.92
CA PHE A 170 1.53 5.97 -10.98
C PHE A 170 1.96 4.50 -11.03
N HIS A 171 2.29 3.90 -9.88
CA HIS A 171 2.59 2.48 -9.79
C HIS A 171 1.38 1.61 -10.13
N LEU A 172 0.17 2.00 -9.70
CA LEU A 172 -1.07 1.34 -10.07
C LEU A 172 -1.27 1.35 -11.59
N PHE A 173 -1.09 2.51 -12.24
CA PHE A 173 -1.19 2.61 -13.70
C PHE A 173 -0.20 1.69 -14.43
N ILE A 174 1.08 1.72 -14.02
CA ILE A 174 2.12 0.84 -14.60
C ILE A 174 1.77 -0.63 -14.38
N MET A 175 1.28 -0.99 -13.19
CA MET A 175 0.88 -2.35 -12.88
C MET A 175 -0.26 -2.82 -13.80
N LEU A 176 -1.32 -2.01 -13.97
CA LEU A 176 -2.46 -2.34 -14.83
C LEU A 176 -2.05 -2.42 -16.29
N TYR A 177 -1.18 -1.51 -16.74
CA TYR A 177 -0.62 -1.52 -18.10
C TYR A 177 0.21 -2.79 -18.34
N ALA A 178 1.16 -3.12 -17.47
CA ALA A 178 1.96 -4.34 -17.59
C ALA A 178 1.08 -5.60 -17.51
N MET A 179 0.09 -5.60 -16.62
CA MET A 179 -0.87 -6.70 -16.48
C MET A 179 -1.66 -6.93 -17.78
N PHE A 180 -2.03 -5.87 -18.50
CA PHE A 180 -2.66 -5.99 -19.82
C PHE A 180 -1.79 -6.82 -20.77
N PHE A 181 -0.53 -6.45 -20.97
CA PHE A 181 0.36 -7.20 -21.87
C PHE A 181 0.63 -8.62 -21.37
N PHE A 182 0.78 -8.81 -20.06
CA PHE A 182 0.97 -10.16 -19.50
C PHE A 182 -0.26 -11.05 -19.68
N LEU A 183 -1.47 -10.52 -19.63
CA LEU A 183 -2.68 -11.30 -19.88
C LEU A 183 -2.82 -11.68 -21.37
N LEU A 184 -2.44 -10.79 -22.28
CA LEU A 184 -2.53 -11.04 -23.73
C LEU A 184 -1.43 -12.00 -24.23
N ASP A 185 -0.18 -11.68 -23.93
CA ASP A 185 1.00 -12.30 -24.55
C ASP A 185 1.95 -12.93 -23.51
N GLY A 186 1.53 -13.08 -22.25
CA GLY A 186 2.39 -13.57 -21.18
C GLY A 186 3.10 -14.90 -21.48
N ARG A 187 2.47 -15.79 -22.27
CA ARG A 187 3.12 -17.03 -22.71
C ARG A 187 4.26 -16.77 -23.70
N LYS A 188 4.05 -15.91 -24.69
CA LYS A 188 5.11 -15.53 -25.64
C LYS A 188 6.24 -14.77 -24.95
N MET A 189 5.92 -13.89 -24.00
CA MET A 189 6.93 -13.17 -23.22
C MET A 189 7.77 -14.15 -22.39
N LEU A 190 7.14 -15.18 -21.84
CA LEU A 190 7.82 -16.23 -21.11
C LEU A 190 8.69 -17.10 -22.02
N ASP A 191 8.16 -17.53 -23.17
CA ASP A 191 8.91 -18.34 -24.14
C ASP A 191 10.15 -17.55 -24.68
N SER A 192 10.04 -16.23 -24.84
CA SER A 192 11.17 -15.36 -25.19
C SER A 192 12.20 -15.24 -24.05
N LEU A 193 11.75 -15.23 -22.79
CA LEU A 193 12.64 -15.23 -21.63
C LEU A 193 13.39 -16.56 -21.52
N HIS A 194 12.68 -17.68 -21.76
CA HIS A 194 13.24 -19.03 -21.82
C HIS A 194 14.34 -19.13 -22.86
N ALA A 195 14.17 -18.55 -24.06
CA ALA A 195 15.20 -18.57 -25.10
C ALA A 195 16.53 -17.91 -24.67
N MET A 196 16.51 -17.09 -23.61
CA MET A 196 17.70 -16.43 -23.05
C MET A 196 18.25 -17.13 -21.80
N LEU A 197 17.49 -18.06 -21.21
CA LEU A 197 17.82 -18.77 -19.97
C LEU A 197 18.26 -20.20 -20.29
N PRO A 198 19.41 -20.67 -19.76
CA PRO A 198 19.85 -22.05 -19.93
C PRO A 198 19.15 -22.97 -18.90
N LEU A 199 17.81 -22.99 -18.90
CA LEU A 199 17.01 -23.88 -18.05
C LEU A 199 16.17 -24.83 -18.90
N ASP A 200 15.91 -26.03 -18.39
CA ASP A 200 15.00 -26.97 -19.00
C ASP A 200 13.53 -26.54 -18.81
N ASP A 201 12.73 -26.74 -19.85
CA ASP A 201 11.29 -26.42 -19.94
C ASP A 201 10.48 -26.92 -18.72
N ALA A 202 10.82 -28.09 -18.19
CA ALA A 202 10.13 -28.72 -17.07
C ALA A 202 10.41 -28.00 -15.75
N ASP A 203 11.66 -27.59 -15.52
CA ASP A 203 12.09 -26.91 -14.29
C ASP A 203 11.54 -25.49 -14.22
N GLU A 204 11.52 -24.78 -15.35
CA GLU A 204 10.97 -23.43 -15.40
C GLU A 204 9.46 -23.42 -15.08
N ARG A 205 8.68 -24.29 -15.72
CA ARG A 205 7.24 -24.41 -15.45
C ARG A 205 6.97 -24.76 -13.99
N ARG A 206 7.82 -25.61 -13.41
CA ARG A 206 7.76 -25.97 -12.00
C ARG A 206 8.07 -24.78 -11.11
N MET A 207 9.10 -23.99 -11.42
CA MET A 207 9.44 -22.76 -10.68
C MET A 207 8.31 -21.74 -10.73
N ILE A 208 7.76 -21.46 -11.91
CA ILE A 208 6.65 -20.51 -12.08
C ILE A 208 5.40 -20.98 -11.35
N GLY A 209 5.06 -22.26 -11.49
CA GLY A 209 3.94 -22.87 -10.76
C GLY A 209 4.12 -22.75 -9.24
N LYS A 210 5.33 -23.04 -8.73
CA LYS A 210 5.67 -22.91 -7.32
C LYS A 210 5.57 -21.46 -6.85
N PHE A 211 6.13 -20.53 -7.62
CA PHE A 211 6.08 -19.09 -7.33
C PHE A 211 4.64 -18.59 -7.24
N LEU A 212 3.81 -18.87 -8.25
CA LEU A 212 2.39 -18.49 -8.25
C LEU A 212 1.62 -19.14 -7.09
N SER A 213 1.94 -20.39 -6.74
CA SER A 213 1.33 -21.08 -5.58
C SER A 213 1.70 -20.40 -4.26
N VAL A 214 2.98 -20.05 -4.07
CA VAL A 214 3.45 -19.33 -2.88
C VAL A 214 2.83 -17.94 -2.82
N SER A 215 2.84 -17.17 -3.92
CA SER A 215 2.19 -15.85 -3.97
C SER A 215 0.70 -15.94 -3.64
N ARG A 216 -0.01 -16.95 -4.17
CA ARG A 216 -1.42 -17.23 -3.84
C ARG A 216 -1.62 -17.49 -2.35
N ALA A 217 -0.77 -18.33 -1.76
CA ALA A 217 -0.83 -18.67 -0.34
C ALA A 217 -0.55 -17.45 0.53
N THR A 218 0.48 -16.67 0.21
CA THR A 218 0.85 -15.45 0.94
C THR A 218 -0.25 -14.40 0.88
N LEU A 219 -0.77 -14.08 -0.31
CA LEU A 219 -1.85 -13.09 -0.46
C LEU A 219 -3.13 -13.48 0.29
N LYS A 220 -3.54 -14.75 0.17
CA LYS A 220 -4.69 -15.27 0.93
C LYS A 220 -4.43 -15.24 2.43
N GLY A 221 -3.23 -15.62 2.86
CA GLY A 221 -2.81 -15.61 4.26
C GLY A 221 -2.86 -14.21 4.86
N THR A 222 -2.21 -13.23 4.22
CA THR A 222 -2.21 -11.84 4.68
C THR A 222 -3.61 -11.25 4.74
N LEU A 223 -4.46 -11.54 3.75
CA LEU A 223 -5.85 -11.07 3.77
C LEU A 223 -6.65 -11.67 4.93
N VAL A 224 -6.55 -12.99 5.15
CA VAL A 224 -7.23 -13.67 6.26
C VAL A 224 -6.74 -13.14 7.61
N ILE A 225 -5.41 -13.01 7.78
CA ILE A 225 -4.81 -12.46 8.99
C ILE A 225 -5.33 -11.05 9.25
N GLY A 226 -5.35 -10.18 8.24
CA GLY A 226 -5.82 -8.80 8.41
C GLY A 226 -7.30 -8.69 8.76
N ILE A 227 -8.15 -9.54 8.19
CA ILE A 227 -9.58 -9.60 8.54
C ILE A 227 -9.74 -10.07 9.99
N VAL A 228 -9.11 -11.19 10.36
CA VAL A 228 -9.19 -11.73 11.73
C VAL A 228 -8.69 -10.71 12.74
N GLN A 229 -7.55 -10.08 12.47
CA GLN A 229 -6.97 -9.07 13.36
C GLN A 229 -7.86 -7.84 13.49
N GLY A 230 -8.42 -7.33 12.39
CA GLY A 230 -9.34 -6.19 12.40
C GLY A 230 -10.62 -6.46 13.17
N VAL A 231 -11.21 -7.64 12.96
CA VAL A 231 -12.44 -8.07 13.65
C VAL A 231 -12.19 -8.28 15.14
N LEU A 232 -11.11 -8.96 15.52
CA LEU A 232 -10.79 -9.19 16.93
C LEU A 232 -10.49 -7.88 17.65
N ALA A 233 -9.68 -7.00 17.05
CA ALA A 233 -9.37 -5.69 17.62
C ALA A 233 -10.62 -4.80 17.74
N GLY A 234 -11.42 -4.72 16.68
CA GLY A 234 -12.69 -3.98 16.70
C GLY A 234 -13.66 -4.55 17.73
N GLY A 235 -13.78 -5.87 17.81
CA GLY A 235 -14.62 -6.54 18.81
C GLY A 235 -14.15 -6.27 20.25
N ALA A 236 -12.85 -6.33 20.51
CA ALA A 236 -12.28 -6.04 21.83
C ALA A 236 -12.54 -4.59 22.25
N LEU A 237 -12.35 -3.61 21.35
CA LEU A 237 -12.63 -2.20 21.64
C LEU A 237 -14.12 -1.92 21.85
N TRP A 238 -14.98 -2.59 21.08
CA TRP A 238 -16.42 -2.51 21.26
C TRP A 238 -16.86 -3.04 22.64
N LEU A 239 -16.33 -4.19 23.05
CA LEU A 239 -16.58 -4.77 24.38
C LEU A 239 -16.02 -3.90 25.52
N ALA A 240 -14.89 -3.21 25.30
CA ALA A 240 -14.30 -2.28 26.26
C ALA A 240 -15.07 -0.94 26.37
N GLY A 241 -16.14 -0.74 25.58
CA GLY A 241 -16.90 0.52 25.57
C GLY A 241 -16.15 1.69 24.94
N ILE A 242 -15.05 1.43 24.22
CA ILE A 242 -14.25 2.47 23.56
C ILE A 242 -14.96 2.87 22.27
N GLY A 243 -15.28 4.17 22.16
CA GLY A 243 -15.95 4.73 21.00
C GLY A 243 -15.18 4.50 19.69
N GLN A 244 -15.91 4.42 18.56
CA GLN A 244 -15.35 4.22 17.22
C GLN A 244 -14.54 2.91 17.05
N ALA A 245 -14.95 1.81 17.68
CA ALA A 245 -14.30 0.51 17.55
C ALA A 245 -14.05 0.05 16.09
N VAL A 246 -14.96 0.38 15.17
CA VAL A 246 -14.83 0.11 13.73
C VAL A 246 -13.66 0.89 13.10
N PHE A 247 -13.40 2.12 13.54
CA PHE A 247 -12.26 2.95 13.10
C PHE A 247 -10.95 2.26 13.39
N TRP A 248 -10.75 1.91 14.66
CA TRP A 248 -9.53 1.33 15.16
C TRP A 248 -9.33 -0.10 14.66
N GLY A 249 -10.40 -0.90 14.58
CA GLY A 249 -10.36 -2.22 13.95
C GLY A 249 -9.95 -2.14 12.47
N THR A 250 -10.45 -1.15 11.74
CA THR A 250 -10.08 -0.90 10.34
C THR A 250 -8.62 -0.47 10.20
N ILE A 251 -8.15 0.46 11.02
CA ILE A 251 -6.74 0.88 11.05
C ILE A 251 -5.83 -0.31 11.34
N MET A 252 -6.18 -1.14 12.34
CA MET A 252 -5.40 -2.33 12.67
C MET A 252 -5.41 -3.38 11.55
N ALA A 253 -6.54 -3.56 10.84
CA ALA A 253 -6.61 -4.43 9.67
C ALA A 253 -5.70 -3.94 8.55
N VAL A 254 -5.72 -2.64 8.22
CA VAL A 254 -4.89 -2.04 7.18
C VAL A 254 -3.40 -2.10 7.55
N LEU A 255 -3.04 -1.75 8.78
CA LEU A 255 -1.65 -1.80 9.26
C LEU A 255 -1.09 -3.22 9.31
N SER A 256 -1.94 -4.24 9.53
CA SER A 256 -1.52 -5.65 9.50
C SER A 256 -1.01 -6.10 8.12
N ILE A 257 -1.49 -5.46 7.05
CA ILE A 257 -1.12 -5.79 5.68
C ILE A 257 0.28 -5.27 5.36
N ILE A 258 0.77 -4.27 6.10
CA ILE A 258 2.10 -3.68 5.91
C ILE A 258 3.13 -4.50 6.72
N PRO A 259 4.03 -5.26 6.05
CA PRO A 259 5.04 -6.06 6.74
C PRO A 259 6.00 -5.14 7.52
N GLY A 260 6.27 -5.46 8.78
CA GLY A 260 7.20 -4.71 9.64
C GLY A 260 6.61 -3.49 10.37
N VAL A 261 5.47 -2.96 9.92
CA VAL A 261 4.74 -1.89 10.63
C VAL A 261 3.72 -2.50 11.61
N GLY A 262 2.97 -3.53 11.17
CA GLY A 262 2.11 -4.38 12.00
C GLY A 262 1.19 -3.66 12.99
N THR A 263 0.62 -4.41 13.95
CA THR A 263 -0.07 -3.82 15.11
C THR A 263 0.85 -2.99 15.98
N ALA A 264 2.16 -3.27 15.99
CA ALA A 264 3.13 -2.70 16.93
C ALA A 264 3.06 -1.17 17.00
N LEU A 265 2.83 -0.47 15.87
CA LEU A 265 2.71 0.99 15.84
C LEU A 265 1.49 1.51 16.62
N VAL A 266 0.40 0.74 16.69
CA VAL A 266 -0.83 1.11 17.42
C VAL A 266 -0.66 0.95 18.93
N TRP A 267 0.29 0.13 19.38
CA TRP A 267 0.61 -0.06 20.80
C TRP A 267 1.61 0.97 21.34
N ILE A 268 2.15 1.85 20.49
CA ILE A 268 3.18 2.82 20.90
C ILE A 268 2.67 3.88 21.90
N PRO A 269 1.38 4.29 21.94
CA PRO A 269 0.89 5.09 23.04
C PRO A 269 0.19 4.19 24.07
N ALA A 270 0.95 3.36 24.76
CA ALA A 270 0.54 2.69 26.00
C ALA A 270 1.59 2.92 27.08
#